data_AF-A0A4Y3M1C3-F1
#
_entry.id   AF-A0A4Y3M1C3-F1
#
_cell.length_a   1.000
_cell.length_b   1.000
_cell.length_c   1.000
_cell.angle_alpha   90.00
_cell.angle_beta   90.00
_cell.angle_gamma   90.00
#
_symmetry.space_group_name_H-M   'P 1'
#
loop_
_entity.id
_entity.type
_entity.pdbx_description
1 polymer ?
#
loop_
_entity_poly.entity_id
_entity_poly.type
_entity_poly.pdbx_seq_one_letter_code
_entity_poly.pdbx_strand_id
1 'polypeptide(L)'
;MRAWGADCPVVPVAVSSGSPAAVKAFLSENDVAGLPVWTVDERDLKAWGGQEELAIPVTILIDGAGRVRASVAGAVDWGAPDAAAALHKIVAGMRG
;
A
#
# COMPACT_ATOMS: atom_id res chain seq x y z
N MET A 1 -9.06 7.63 -4.87
CA MET A 1 -8.84 6.69 -3.74
C MET A 1 -9.53 7.25 -2.50
N ARG A 2 -10.17 6.40 -1.68
CA ARG A 2 -10.83 6.84 -0.44
C ARG A 2 -9.78 7.30 0.57
N ALA A 3 -10.01 8.42 1.25
CA ALA A 3 -9.21 8.81 2.41
C ALA A 3 -9.64 7.99 3.63
N TRP A 4 -8.68 7.37 4.31
CA TRP A 4 -8.91 6.50 5.48
C TRP A 4 -8.76 7.25 6.83
N GLY A 5 -8.68 8.58 6.77
CA GLY A 5 -8.39 9.44 7.91
C GLY A 5 -6.92 9.87 7.96
N ALA A 6 -6.62 10.90 8.76
CA ALA A 6 -5.26 11.42 8.91
C ALA A 6 -4.30 10.41 9.54
N ASP A 7 -4.82 9.52 10.41
CA ASP A 7 -4.04 8.52 11.14
C ASP A 7 -3.79 7.22 10.35
N CYS A 8 -4.34 7.12 9.12
CA CYS A 8 -4.18 5.97 8.24
C CYS A 8 -3.79 6.44 6.83
N PRO A 9 -2.57 6.99 6.65
CA PRO A 9 -2.12 7.39 5.33
C PRO A 9 -1.95 6.17 4.42
N VAL A 10 -2.45 6.26 3.20
CA VAL A 10 -2.20 5.25 2.17
C VAL A 10 -1.01 5.69 1.34
N VAL A 11 0.02 4.84 1.31
CA VAL A 11 1.26 5.09 0.57
C VAL A 11 1.38 4.08 -0.57
N PRO A 12 0.85 4.40 -1.78
CA PRO A 12 1.09 3.56 -2.94
C PRO A 12 2.56 3.64 -3.35
N VAL A 13 3.18 2.48 -3.55
CA VAL A 13 4.58 2.36 -3.96
C VAL A 13 4.66 1.55 -5.24
N ALA A 14 5.24 2.12 -6.29
CA ALA A 14 5.47 1.44 -7.54
C ALA A 14 6.77 0.61 -7.46
N VAL A 15 6.65 -0.69 -7.64
CA VAL A 15 7.77 -1.63 -7.50
C VAL A 15 8.39 -1.89 -8.87
N SER A 16 9.68 -1.60 -9.03
CA SER A 16 10.43 -1.79 -10.29
C SER A 16 9.74 -1.23 -11.54
N SER A 17 8.92 -0.17 -11.39
CA SER A 17 8.07 0.37 -12.46
C SER A 17 8.71 1.55 -13.23
N GLY A 18 10.04 1.65 -13.20
CA GLY A 18 10.79 2.74 -13.82
C GLY A 18 10.97 3.95 -12.91
N SER A 19 11.21 5.12 -13.51
CA SER A 19 11.50 6.35 -12.78
C SER A 19 10.25 6.95 -12.14
N PRO A 20 10.38 7.76 -11.06
CA PRO A 20 9.26 8.52 -10.51
C PRO A 20 8.54 9.38 -11.55
N ALA A 21 9.25 9.90 -12.56
CA ALA A 21 8.65 10.66 -13.65
C ALA A 21 7.75 9.79 -14.55
N ALA A 22 8.17 8.56 -14.86
CA ALA A 22 7.37 7.61 -15.63
C ALA A 22 6.10 7.18 -14.87
N VAL A 23 6.23 6.90 -13.57
CA VAL A 23 5.08 6.57 -12.71
C VAL A 23 4.12 7.76 -12.62
N LYS A 24 4.63 8.98 -12.47
CA LYS A 24 3.79 10.19 -12.48
C LYS A 24 3.03 10.38 -13.80
N ALA A 25 3.70 10.14 -14.94
CA ALA A 25 3.06 10.19 -16.24
C ALA A 25 1.93 9.15 -16.35
N PHE A 26 2.19 7.90 -15.96
CA PHE A 26 1.17 6.84 -15.93
C PHE A 26 -0.05 7.21 -15.08
N LEU A 27 0.15 7.74 -13.88
CA LEU A 27 -0.97 8.18 -13.02
C LEU A 27 -1.77 9.32 -13.69
N SER A 28 -1.09 10.27 -14.32
CA SER A 28 -1.76 11.37 -15.03
C SER A 28 -2.53 10.91 -16.27
N GLU A 29 -1.99 9.96 -17.04
CA GLU A 29 -2.63 9.41 -18.23
C GLU A 29 -3.89 8.59 -17.91
N ASN A 30 -3.99 8.06 -16.68
CA ASN A 30 -5.11 7.26 -16.21
C ASN A 30 -6.06 8.03 -15.27
N ASP A 31 -5.98 9.37 -15.26
CA ASP A 31 -6.81 10.25 -14.42
C ASP A 31 -6.73 9.92 -12.91
N VAL A 32 -5.60 9.37 -12.46
CA VAL A 32 -5.35 9.04 -11.05
C VAL A 32 -4.69 10.22 -10.36
N ALA A 33 -5.50 11.05 -9.70
CA ALA A 33 -5.04 12.20 -8.94
C ALA A 33 -4.90 11.92 -7.43
N GLY A 34 -4.10 12.74 -6.75
CA GLY A 34 -4.01 12.79 -5.28
C GLY A 34 -3.19 11.69 -4.62
N LEU A 35 -2.51 10.84 -5.39
CA LEU A 35 -1.58 9.85 -4.86
C LEU A 35 -0.15 10.40 -4.86
N PRO A 36 0.61 10.24 -3.75
CA PRO A 36 2.04 10.52 -3.79
C PRO A 36 2.75 9.48 -4.67
N VAL A 37 3.85 9.89 -5.31
CA VAL A 37 4.64 9.02 -6.17
C VAL A 37 5.82 8.48 -5.36
N TRP A 38 5.75 7.20 -5.02
CA TRP A 38 6.86 6.46 -4.40
C TRP A 38 7.28 5.31 -5.31
N THR A 39 8.58 5.06 -5.39
CA THR A 39 9.17 3.98 -6.19
C THR A 39 10.16 3.19 -5.34
N VAL A 40 10.25 1.89 -5.55
CA VAL A 40 11.23 1.02 -4.88
C VAL A 40 11.72 -0.07 -5.84
N ASP A 41 12.99 -0.49 -5.72
CA ASP A 41 13.48 -1.70 -6.38
C ASP A 41 12.88 -2.93 -5.68
N GLU A 42 12.44 -3.92 -6.47
CA GLU A 42 11.85 -5.15 -5.93
C GLU A 42 12.79 -5.87 -4.94
N ARG A 43 14.11 -5.83 -5.17
CA ARG A 43 15.09 -6.46 -4.27
C ARG A 43 15.14 -5.78 -2.92
N ASP A 44 15.06 -4.46 -2.90
CA ASP A 44 15.05 -3.69 -1.65
C ASP A 44 13.77 -3.96 -0.85
N LEU A 45 12.62 -4.05 -1.55
CA LEU A 45 11.35 -4.37 -0.91
C LEU A 45 11.34 -5.81 -0.36
N LYS A 46 11.87 -6.78 -1.09
CA LYS A 46 12.05 -8.17 -0.62
C LYS A 46 12.95 -8.23 0.63
N ALA A 47 14.08 -7.52 0.60
CA ALA A 47 15.00 -7.44 1.72
C ALA A 47 14.35 -6.82 2.96
N TRP A 48 13.57 -5.74 2.79
CA TRP A 48 12.83 -5.11 3.88
C TRP A 48 11.72 -6.02 4.44
N GLY A 49 10.98 -6.70 3.58
CA GLY A 49 9.88 -7.59 3.97
C GLY A 49 10.33 -8.96 4.49
N GLY A 50 11.61 -9.30 4.36
CA GLY A 50 12.15 -10.62 4.72
C GLY A 50 11.57 -11.77 3.89
N GLN A 51 11.18 -11.50 2.63
CA GLN A 51 10.55 -12.49 1.75
C GLN A 51 11.44 -12.84 0.57
N GLU A 52 11.53 -14.13 0.24
CA GLU A 52 12.24 -14.61 -0.97
C GLU A 52 11.48 -14.27 -2.25
N GLU A 53 10.15 -14.26 -2.18
CA GLU A 53 9.24 -13.97 -3.29
C GLU A 53 8.24 -12.89 -2.91
N LEU A 54 7.92 -12.01 -3.85
CA LEU A 54 6.98 -10.91 -3.66
C LEU A 54 5.83 -11.05 -4.65
N ALA A 55 4.65 -11.42 -4.17
CA ALA A 55 3.46 -11.46 -5.00
C ALA A 55 2.87 -10.05 -5.16
N ILE A 56 2.97 -9.46 -6.35
CA ILE A 56 2.40 -8.14 -6.66
C ILE A 56 1.00 -8.31 -7.31
N PRO A 57 0.01 -7.47 -6.96
CA PRO A 57 0.07 -6.43 -5.94
C PRO A 57 0.05 -7.01 -4.52
N VAL A 58 0.74 -6.34 -3.60
CA VAL A 58 0.67 -6.60 -2.16
C VAL A 58 0.29 -5.31 -1.45
N THR A 59 -0.60 -5.41 -0.46
CA THR A 59 -0.89 -4.32 0.49
C THR A 59 -0.41 -4.74 1.87
N ILE A 60 0.31 -3.86 2.55
CA ILE A 60 0.90 -4.12 3.87
C ILE A 60 0.36 -3.09 4.86
N LEU A 61 -0.13 -3.58 6.00
CA LEU A 61 -0.56 -2.74 7.12
C LEU A 61 0.58 -2.62 8.13
N ILE A 62 0.98 -1.38 8.41
CA ILE A 62 2.06 -1.03 9.35
C ILE A 62 1.45 -0.22 10.49
N ASP A 63 1.77 -0.54 11.74
CA ASP A 63 1.32 0.23 12.91
C ASP A 63 2.20 1.46 13.20
N GLY A 64 1.77 2.30 14.14
CA GLY A 64 2.49 3.53 14.53
C GLY A 64 3.87 3.29 15.17
N ALA A 65 4.22 2.05 15.48
CA ALA A 65 5.57 1.67 15.94
C ALA A 65 6.44 1.10 14.80
N GLY A 66 5.95 1.13 13.55
CA GLY A 66 6.67 0.65 12.37
C GLY A 66 6.62 -0.87 12.19
N ARG A 67 5.73 -1.59 12.89
CA ARG A 67 5.64 -3.05 12.79
C ARG A 67 4.63 -3.45 11.72
N VAL A 68 4.96 -4.46 10.91
CA VAL A 68 4.01 -5.09 9.99
C VAL A 68 2.99 -5.90 10.79
N ARG A 69 1.71 -5.68 10.51
CA ARG A 69 0.59 -6.29 11.26
C ARG A 69 -0.27 -7.19 10.42
N ALA A 70 -0.36 -6.91 9.13
CA ALA A 70 -1.05 -7.75 8.16
C ALA A 70 -0.48 -7.48 6.76
N SER A 71 -0.63 -8.45 5.87
CA SER A 71 -0.43 -8.28 4.44
C SER A 71 -1.53 -9.02 3.68
N VAL A 72 -1.84 -8.53 2.49
CA VAL A 72 -2.74 -9.21 1.54
C VAL A 72 -2.12 -9.14 0.15
N ALA A 73 -2.02 -10.29 -0.49
CA ALA A 73 -1.60 -10.41 -1.88
C ALA A 73 -2.82 -10.41 -2.81
N GLY A 74 -2.65 -9.88 -4.01
CA GLY A 74 -3.69 -9.78 -5.02
C GLY A 74 -4.47 -8.46 -4.99
N ALA A 75 -5.28 -8.25 -6.02
CA ALA A 75 -6.10 -7.06 -6.15
C ALA A 75 -7.28 -7.10 -5.16
N VAL A 76 -7.43 -6.03 -4.38
CA VAL A 76 -8.53 -5.86 -3.41
C VAL A 76 -9.23 -4.53 -3.70
N ASP A 77 -10.56 -4.54 -3.69
CA ASP A 77 -11.36 -3.31 -3.78
C ASP A 77 -11.38 -2.57 -2.44
N TRP A 78 -10.36 -1.74 -2.22
CA TRP A 78 -10.28 -0.84 -1.07
C TRP A 78 -11.31 0.30 -1.11
N GLY A 79 -12.04 0.46 -2.22
CA GLY A 79 -13.16 1.40 -2.36
C GLY A 79 -14.50 0.83 -1.90
N ALA A 80 -14.58 -0.48 -1.66
CA ALA A 80 -15.82 -1.16 -1.29
C ALA A 80 -16.46 -0.54 -0.03
N PRO A 81 -17.81 -0.50 0.07
CA PRO A 81 -18.51 0.14 1.20
C PRO A 81 -18.07 -0.37 2.58
N ASP A 82 -17.73 -1.65 2.68
CA ASP A 82 -17.35 -2.36 3.90
C ASP A 82 -15.84 -2.43 4.16
N ALA A 83 -14.99 -2.00 3.22
CA ALA A 83 -13.54 -2.04 3.36
C ALA A 83 -13.05 -1.28 4.62
N ALA A 84 -13.67 -0.13 4.91
CA ALA A 84 -13.44 0.65 6.13
C ALA A 84 -13.68 -0.15 7.42
N ALA A 85 -14.81 -0.87 7.46
CA ALA A 85 -15.18 -1.65 8.63
C ALA A 85 -14.25 -2.85 8.83
N ALA A 86 -13.81 -3.49 7.74
CA ALA A 86 -12.84 -4.57 7.78
C ALA A 86 -11.49 -4.10 8.33
N LEU A 87 -10.95 -2.97 7.85
CA LEU A 87 -9.68 -2.43 8.35
C LEU A 87 -9.77 -2.03 9.83
N HIS A 88 -10.84 -1.34 10.23
CA HIS A 88 -11.01 -0.94 11.63
C HIS A 88 -11.08 -2.15 12.57
N LYS A 89 -11.66 -3.27 12.15
CA LYS A 89 -11.65 -4.51 12.94
C LYS A 89 -10.24 -5.07 13.11
N ILE A 90 -9.42 -5.07 12.06
CA ILE A 90 -8.01 -5.48 12.12
C ILE A 90 -7.26 -4.59 13.11
N VAL A 91 -7.38 -3.26 12.97
CA VAL A 91 -6.73 -2.28 13.85
C VAL A 91 -7.19 -2.39 15.30
N ALA A 92 -8.49 -2.57 15.56
CA ALA A 92 -9.01 -2.74 16.92
C ALA A 92 -8.50 -4.02 17.60
N GLY A 93 -8.27 -5.09 16.83
CA GLY A 93 -7.67 -6.34 17.28
C GLY A 93 -6.15 -6.26 17.53
N MET A 94 -5.48 -5.18 17.12
CA MET A 94 -4.03 -5.02 17.22
C MET A 94 -3.53 -4.55 18.60
N ARG A 95 -4.41 -4.46 19.62
CA ARG A 95 -4.04 -4.15 21.00
C ARG A 95 -3.13 -5.25 21.59
N GLY A 96 -1.83 -4.97 21.63
CA GLY A 96 -0.77 -5.77 22.24
C GLY A 96 0.52 -4.97 22.23
#